data_AF-A0A717ENA1-F1
#
_entry.id   AF-A0A717ENA1-F1
#
_cell.length_a   1.000
_cell.length_b   1.000
_cell.length_c   1.000
_cell.angle_alpha   90.00
_cell.angle_beta   90.00
_cell.angle_gamma   90.00
#
_symmetry.space_group_name_H-M   'P 1'
#
loop_
_entity.id
_entity.type
_entity.pdbx_description
1 polymer ?
#
loop_
_entity_poly.entity_id
_entity_poly.type
_entity_poly.pdbx_seq_one_letter_code
_entity_poly.pdbx_strand_id
1 'polypeptide(L)'
;MKPVFDENGLATVPGNMRCFYYEAVTYEYTGWSDEYINTGVSMPACSTGIDPGECIPGKVAVFTGKGWSHEEDHRNETVYSIENGAAVTVDYIGAIKDGYVTLSPLTPYDKWDGEKWVTATDTSTAPDVIWPELPEA
;
A
#
# COMPACT_ATOMS: atom_id res chain seq x y z
N MET A 1 37.00 0.44 13.13
CA MET A 1 36.93 1.86 12.69
C MET A 1 35.78 1.98 11.69
N LYS A 2 35.09 3.13 11.63
CA LYS A 2 34.05 3.39 10.61
C LYS A 2 34.73 3.78 9.30
N PRO A 3 34.28 3.29 8.12
CA PRO A 3 34.87 3.70 6.85
C PRO A 3 34.66 5.19 6.59
N VAL A 4 35.59 5.79 5.84
CA VAL A 4 35.51 7.19 5.37
C VAL A 4 35.46 7.15 3.84
N PHE A 5 34.51 7.85 3.24
CA PHE A 5 34.30 7.85 1.78
C PHE A 5 34.77 9.15 1.15
N ASP A 6 35.22 9.09 -0.10
CA ASP A 6 35.49 10.26 -0.95
C ASP A 6 34.22 10.77 -1.66
N GLU A 7 34.38 11.80 -2.49
CA GLU A 7 33.30 12.40 -3.29
C GLU A 7 32.68 11.45 -4.33
N ASN A 8 33.39 10.37 -4.69
CA ASN A 8 32.90 9.34 -5.61
C ASN A 8 32.20 8.19 -4.86
N GLY A 9 32.11 8.26 -3.53
CA GLY A 9 31.50 7.22 -2.70
C GLY A 9 32.39 5.99 -2.49
N LEU A 10 33.70 6.11 -2.71
CA LEU A 10 34.67 5.04 -2.48
C LEU A 10 35.37 5.22 -1.14
N ALA A 11 35.58 4.13 -0.39
CA ALA A 11 36.24 4.22 0.90
C ALA A 11 37.73 4.60 0.75
N THR A 12 38.15 5.68 1.41
CA THR A 12 39.57 6.07 1.55
C THR A 12 40.21 5.45 2.80
N VAL A 13 39.38 5.15 3.81
CA VAL A 13 39.75 4.42 5.03
C VAL A 13 38.80 3.23 5.16
N PRO A 14 39.32 1.99 5.30
CA PRO A 14 38.48 0.81 5.41
C PRO A 14 37.88 0.69 6.81
N GLY A 15 36.77 -0.04 6.93
CA GLY A 15 36.11 -0.19 8.22
C GLY A 15 34.83 -1.00 8.20
N ASN A 16 34.33 -1.28 9.40
CA ASN A 16 33.01 -1.90 9.58
C ASN A 16 31.93 -0.82 9.57
N MET A 17 30.82 -1.07 8.88
CA MET A 17 29.59 -0.31 9.03
C MET A 17 28.38 -1.22 8.93
N ARG A 18 27.30 -0.84 9.62
CA ARG A 18 26.00 -1.44 9.41
C ARG A 18 25.39 -0.89 8.13
N CYS A 19 24.99 -1.79 7.25
CA CYS A 19 24.27 -1.50 6.01
C CYS A 19 22.82 -1.92 6.20
N PHE A 20 21.90 -1.02 5.91
CA PHE A 20 20.46 -1.29 5.84
C PHE A 20 20.08 -1.37 4.37
N TYR A 21 19.44 -2.47 3.98
CA TYR A 21 19.13 -2.80 2.60
C TYR A 21 17.69 -2.44 2.26
N TYR A 22 17.49 -2.09 1.00
CA TYR A 22 16.16 -1.91 0.43
C TYR A 22 16.03 -2.63 -0.91
N GLU A 23 14.80 -2.97 -1.28
CA GLU A 23 14.48 -3.52 -2.60
C GLU A 23 14.61 -2.42 -3.68
N ALA A 24 15.10 -2.76 -4.87
CA ALA A 24 15.54 -1.77 -5.86
C ALA A 24 14.40 -1.00 -6.54
N VAL A 25 13.17 -1.54 -6.52
CA VAL A 25 11.99 -1.00 -7.21
C VAL A 25 11.03 -0.32 -6.23
N THR A 26 10.69 -1.00 -5.13
CA THR A 26 9.76 -0.51 -4.11
C THR A 26 10.47 0.33 -3.05
N TYR A 27 11.80 0.22 -2.95
CA TYR A 27 12.61 0.84 -1.89
C TYR A 27 12.24 0.38 -0.48
N GLU A 28 11.48 -0.71 -0.35
CA GLU A 28 11.11 -1.24 0.95
C GLU A 28 12.32 -1.82 1.67
N TYR A 29 12.37 -1.64 2.98
CA TYR A 29 13.41 -2.19 3.83
C TYR A 29 13.40 -3.73 3.81
N THR A 30 14.55 -4.34 3.55
CA THR A 30 14.69 -5.81 3.43
C THR A 30 15.57 -6.43 4.51
N GLY A 31 16.24 -5.62 5.34
CA GLY A 31 17.06 -6.10 6.45
C GLY A 31 18.39 -5.36 6.56
N TRP A 32 19.30 -5.92 7.36
CA TRP A 32 20.60 -5.32 7.62
C TRP A 32 21.70 -6.36 7.81
N SER A 33 22.94 -5.94 7.58
CA SER A 33 24.14 -6.69 7.96
C SER A 33 25.25 -5.71 8.37
N ASP A 34 26.22 -6.22 9.13
CA ASP A 34 27.46 -5.50 9.40
C ASP A 34 28.48 -5.88 8.32
N GLU A 35 28.91 -4.90 7.53
CA GLU A 35 29.81 -5.09 6.38
C GLU A 35 31.18 -4.47 6.66
N TYR A 36 32.24 -5.14 6.18
CA TYR A 36 33.59 -4.56 6.15
C TYR A 36 33.87 -3.97 4.77
N ILE A 37 33.93 -2.65 4.69
CA ILE A 37 34.20 -1.91 3.45
C ILE A 37 35.72 -1.70 3.32
N ASN A 38 36.31 -2.28 2.26
CA ASN A 38 37.72 -2.13 1.94
C ASN A 38 38.00 -0.79 1.25
N THR A 39 39.25 -0.32 1.31
CA THR A 39 39.69 0.85 0.55
C THR A 39 39.42 0.68 -0.95
N GLY A 40 38.87 1.71 -1.59
CA GLY A 40 38.50 1.71 -3.01
C GLY A 40 37.17 1.04 -3.32
N VAL A 41 36.40 0.62 -2.31
CA VAL A 41 35.07 -0.02 -2.47
C VAL A 41 33.98 0.89 -1.91
N SER A 42 32.80 0.88 -2.54
CA SER A 42 31.61 1.58 -2.05
C SER A 42 30.77 0.73 -1.10
N MET A 43 29.71 1.31 -0.54
CA MET A 43 28.66 0.51 0.09
C MET A 43 28.01 -0.45 -0.93
N PRO A 44 27.44 -1.58 -0.48
CA PRO A 44 26.63 -2.43 -1.33
C PRO A 44 25.53 -1.64 -2.05
N ALA A 45 25.19 -2.06 -3.26
CA ALA A 45 24.06 -1.47 -3.98
C ALA A 45 22.76 -1.63 -3.17
N CYS A 46 21.85 -0.67 -3.35
CA CYS A 46 20.56 -0.64 -2.66
C CYS A 46 20.70 -0.72 -1.13
N SER A 47 21.66 0.02 -0.58
CA SER A 47 21.89 0.10 0.86
C SER A 47 22.12 1.53 1.34
N THR A 48 21.96 1.75 2.63
CA THR A 48 22.26 3.01 3.32
C THR A 48 22.82 2.74 4.71
N GLY A 49 23.60 3.69 5.23
CA GLY A 49 24.07 3.68 6.62
C GLY A 49 23.09 4.33 7.60
N ILE A 50 21.92 4.75 7.11
CA ILE A 50 20.86 5.38 7.91
C ILE A 50 19.94 4.29 8.44
N ASP A 51 19.76 4.26 9.75
CA ASP A 51 18.87 3.31 10.42
C ASP A 51 17.39 3.61 10.05
N PRO A 52 16.58 2.61 9.64
CA PRO A 52 15.15 2.78 9.39
C PRO A 52 14.33 3.11 10.63
N GLY A 53 14.91 2.97 11.83
CA GLY A 53 14.22 3.16 13.10
C GLY A 53 13.40 1.93 13.49
N GLU A 54 12.45 2.15 14.38
CA GLU A 54 11.62 1.06 14.90
C GLU A 54 10.67 0.50 13.83
N CYS A 55 10.40 -0.81 13.93
CA CYS A 55 9.33 -1.43 13.18
C CYS A 55 7.99 -0.98 13.76
N ILE A 56 7.13 -0.42 12.91
CA ILE A 56 5.80 0.05 13.30
C ILE A 56 4.77 -0.95 12.76
N PRO A 57 3.94 -1.58 13.61
CA PRO A 57 2.89 -2.49 13.15
C PRO A 57 1.97 -1.82 12.11
N GLY A 58 1.68 -2.53 11.02
CA GLY A 58 0.85 -2.03 9.91
C GLY A 58 1.57 -1.04 8.99
N LYS A 59 2.90 -0.90 9.10
CA LYS A 59 3.70 -0.04 8.23
C LYS A 59 4.97 -0.72 7.76
N VAL A 60 5.50 -0.23 6.64
CA VAL A 60 6.80 -0.61 6.08
C VAL A 60 7.68 0.61 5.89
N ALA A 61 8.98 0.47 6.17
CA ALA A 61 9.95 1.53 5.92
C ALA A 61 10.35 1.54 4.44
N VAL A 62 10.26 2.71 3.80
CA VAL A 62 10.57 2.95 2.38
C VAL A 62 11.68 3.98 2.29
N PHE A 63 12.76 3.66 1.56
CA PHE A 63 13.89 4.55 1.42
C PHE A 63 13.61 5.70 0.43
N THR A 64 13.81 6.93 0.88
CA THR A 64 13.52 8.17 0.13
C THR A 64 14.74 8.75 -0.60
N GLY A 65 15.88 8.06 -0.56
CA GLY A 65 17.17 8.59 -1.02
C GLY A 65 17.92 9.39 0.05
N LYS A 66 17.22 9.91 1.07
CA LYS A 66 17.82 10.71 2.16
C LYS A 66 17.59 10.13 3.55
N GLY A 67 16.73 9.13 3.66
CA GLY A 67 16.27 8.53 4.92
C GLY A 67 15.06 7.64 4.66
N TRP A 68 14.37 7.25 5.71
CA TRP A 68 13.24 6.30 5.65
C TRP A 68 11.92 7.01 5.92
N SER A 69 10.88 6.62 5.18
CA SER A 69 9.48 6.97 5.44
C SER A 69 8.73 5.72 5.86
N HIS A 70 7.85 5.80 6.85
CA HIS A 70 7.01 4.67 7.27
C HIS A 70 5.62 4.79 6.64
N GLU A 71 5.43 4.01 5.58
CA GLU A 71 4.21 3.96 4.79
C GLU A 71 3.28 2.85 5.29
N GLU A 72 1.97 3.04 5.12
CA GLU A 72 0.97 2.01 5.46
C GLU A 72 1.19 0.73 4.64
N ASP A 73 0.99 -0.42 5.27
CA ASP A 73 1.10 -1.72 4.63
C ASP A 73 -0.21 -2.48 4.74
N HIS A 74 -1.05 -2.28 3.72
CA HIS A 74 -2.34 -2.97 3.56
C HIS A 74 -2.24 -4.18 2.63
N ARG A 75 -1.03 -4.62 2.26
CA ARG A 75 -0.88 -5.70 1.27
C ARG A 75 -1.54 -6.98 1.75
N ASN A 76 -2.15 -7.70 0.82
CA ASN A 76 -2.98 -8.89 1.07
C ASN A 76 -4.31 -8.63 1.79
N GLU A 77 -4.63 -7.38 2.15
CA GLU A 77 -5.98 -7.01 2.57
C GLU A 77 -6.92 -6.94 1.36
N THR A 78 -8.18 -7.25 1.58
CA THR A 78 -9.24 -7.10 0.58
C THR A 78 -9.94 -5.76 0.78
N VAL A 79 -9.96 -4.95 -0.28
CA VAL A 79 -10.71 -3.70 -0.37
C VAL A 79 -11.79 -3.81 -1.44
N TYR A 80 -12.74 -2.90 -1.42
CA TYR A 80 -13.92 -2.92 -2.29
C TYR A 80 -14.00 -1.63 -3.08
N SER A 81 -14.16 -1.72 -4.40
CA SER A 81 -14.40 -0.56 -5.26
C SER A 81 -15.73 0.10 -4.90
N ILE A 82 -15.73 1.39 -4.61
CA ILE A 82 -16.97 2.15 -4.32
C ILE A 82 -17.88 2.28 -5.55
N GLU A 83 -17.35 2.03 -6.75
CA GLU A 83 -18.11 2.11 -8.01
C GLU A 83 -19.09 0.94 -8.17
N ASN A 84 -18.68 -0.27 -7.78
CA ASN A 84 -19.42 -1.50 -8.09
C ASN A 84 -19.34 -2.59 -7.01
N GLY A 85 -18.70 -2.32 -5.87
CA GLY A 85 -18.52 -3.28 -4.78
C GLY A 85 -17.55 -4.43 -5.07
N ALA A 86 -16.78 -4.37 -6.17
CA ALA A 86 -15.85 -5.43 -6.53
C ALA A 86 -14.70 -5.53 -5.51
N ALA A 87 -14.47 -6.75 -5.01
CA ALA A 87 -13.36 -7.06 -4.13
C ALA A 87 -12.03 -7.06 -4.91
N VAL A 88 -11.01 -6.40 -4.36
CA VAL A 88 -9.66 -6.29 -4.90
C VAL A 88 -8.67 -6.52 -3.76
N THR A 89 -7.64 -7.32 -4.00
CA THR A 89 -6.53 -7.49 -3.05
C THR A 89 -5.51 -6.38 -3.25
N VAL A 90 -5.07 -5.75 -2.17
CA VAL A 90 -4.02 -4.72 -2.20
C VAL A 90 -2.67 -5.39 -2.44
N ASP A 91 -1.92 -4.88 -3.42
CA ASP A 91 -0.59 -5.37 -3.82
C ASP A 91 0.48 -4.25 -3.82
N TYR A 92 0.14 -3.08 -3.28
CA TYR A 92 1.02 -1.90 -3.24
C TYR A 92 1.25 -1.41 -1.80
N ILE A 93 2.34 -0.65 -1.62
CA ILE A 93 2.67 0.03 -0.36
C ILE A 93 1.98 1.40 -0.34
N GLY A 94 1.50 1.80 0.84
CA GLY A 94 0.87 3.10 1.10
C GLY A 94 -0.62 2.99 1.42
N ALA A 95 -1.23 4.15 1.63
CA ALA A 95 -2.64 4.25 1.96
C ALA A 95 -3.54 3.68 0.87
N ILE A 96 -4.69 3.13 1.26
CA ILE A 96 -5.71 2.66 0.32
C ILE A 96 -6.09 3.81 -0.63
N LYS A 97 -5.94 3.56 -1.94
CA LYS A 97 -6.24 4.53 -2.99
C LYS A 97 -7.69 4.96 -2.96
N ASP A 98 -7.93 6.21 -3.34
CA ASP A 98 -9.28 6.72 -3.58
C ASP A 98 -10.06 5.80 -4.53
N GLY A 99 -11.37 5.68 -4.28
CA GLY A 99 -12.23 4.75 -5.01
C GLY A 99 -12.33 3.37 -4.36
N TYR A 100 -11.61 3.11 -3.26
CA TYR A 100 -11.68 1.87 -2.53
C TYR A 100 -11.99 2.08 -1.05
N VAL A 101 -12.70 1.12 -0.45
CA VAL A 101 -13.02 1.09 0.97
C VAL A 101 -12.75 -0.30 1.55
N THR A 102 -12.42 -0.38 2.84
CA THR A 102 -12.20 -1.65 3.54
C THR A 102 -13.50 -2.31 4.00
N LEU A 103 -14.60 -1.56 4.01
CA LEU A 103 -15.92 -2.08 4.35
C LEU A 103 -16.48 -2.89 3.17
N SER A 104 -16.88 -4.14 3.42
CA SER A 104 -17.56 -4.97 2.43
C SER A 104 -18.99 -4.50 2.20
N PRO A 105 -19.49 -4.50 0.95
CA PRO A 105 -20.92 -4.49 0.72
C PRO A 105 -21.55 -5.76 1.34
N LEU A 106 -22.79 -5.64 1.81
CA LEU A 106 -23.59 -6.77 2.32
C LEU A 106 -24.28 -7.51 1.17
N THR A 107 -24.62 -6.79 0.10
CA THR A 107 -25.27 -7.33 -1.09
C THR A 107 -24.60 -6.82 -2.38
N PRO A 108 -24.70 -7.55 -3.50
CA PRO A 108 -24.21 -7.08 -4.80
C PRO A 108 -24.91 -5.81 -5.34
N TYR A 109 -26.00 -5.38 -4.71
CA TYR A 109 -26.79 -4.22 -5.13
C TYR A 109 -26.55 -2.98 -4.24
N ASP A 110 -25.68 -3.11 -3.25
CA ASP A 110 -25.34 -2.00 -2.38
C ASP A 110 -24.56 -0.93 -3.15
N LYS A 111 -24.85 0.33 -2.86
CA LYS A 111 -24.14 1.48 -3.40
C LYS A 111 -23.45 2.24 -2.28
N TRP A 112 -22.25 2.74 -2.55
CA TRP A 112 -21.53 3.58 -1.61
C TRP A 112 -22.17 4.98 -1.57
N ASP A 113 -22.56 5.45 -0.38
CA ASP A 113 -23.17 6.78 -0.20
C ASP A 113 -22.16 7.89 0.16
N GLY A 114 -20.88 7.52 0.32
CA GLY A 114 -19.81 8.39 0.81
C GLY A 114 -19.27 7.95 2.18
N GLU A 115 -20.08 7.26 2.98
CA GLU A 115 -19.71 6.82 4.33
C GLU A 115 -19.96 5.32 4.58
N LYS A 116 -20.97 4.75 3.91
CA LYS A 116 -21.38 3.35 4.09
C LYS A 116 -22.04 2.79 2.83
N TRP A 117 -22.20 1.46 2.84
CA TRP A 117 -22.99 0.74 1.86
C TRP A 117 -24.48 0.88 2.16
N VAL A 118 -25.26 1.27 1.15
CA VAL A 118 -26.72 1.38 1.22
C VAL A 118 -27.36 0.52 0.14
N THR A 119 -28.24 -0.39 0.55
CA THR A 119 -29.03 -1.19 -0.37
C THR A 119 -30.10 -0.32 -1.03
N ALA A 120 -30.09 -0.25 -2.36
CA ALA A 120 -31.17 0.40 -3.10
C ALA A 120 -32.42 -0.49 -3.00
N THR A 121 -33.41 -0.07 -2.20
CA THR A 121 -34.73 -0.68 -2.20
C THR A 121 -35.49 -0.16 -3.41
N ASP A 122 -35.71 -1.01 -4.42
CA ASP A 122 -36.59 -0.66 -5.53
C ASP A 122 -38.02 -0.53 -5.00
N THR A 123 -38.53 0.70 -4.93
CA THR A 123 -39.90 1.00 -4.52
C THR A 123 -40.87 1.02 -5.70
N SER A 124 -40.44 0.65 -6.91
CA SER A 124 -41.30 0.58 -8.10
C SER A 124 -42.11 -0.72 -8.19
N THR A 125 -42.84 -1.07 -7.14
CA THR A 125 -44.02 -1.92 -7.33
C THR A 125 -45.16 -1.06 -7.84
N ALA A 126 -45.20 -0.82 -9.16
CA ALA A 126 -46.45 -0.42 -9.79
C ALA A 126 -47.45 -1.58 -9.57
N PRO A 127 -48.60 -1.35 -8.90
CA PRO A 127 -49.61 -2.40 -8.78
C PRO A 127 -50.09 -2.79 -10.18
N ASP A 128 -50.45 -4.07 -10.36
CA ASP A 128 -51.13 -4.52 -11.57
C ASP A 128 -52.36 -3.63 -11.82
N VAL A 129 -52.40 -2.97 -12.99
CA VAL A 129 -53.55 -2.15 -13.40
C VAL A 129 -54.66 -3.11 -13.81
N ILE A 130 -55.61 -3.34 -12.90
CA ILE A 130 -56.84 -4.06 -13.21
C ILE A 130 -57.72 -3.13 -14.06
N TRP A 131 -57.76 -3.37 -15.36
CA TRP A 131 -58.69 -2.69 -16.27
C TRP A 131 -60.11 -3.23 -16.05
N PRO A 132 -61.15 -2.38 -16.06
CA PRO A 132 -62.53 -2.84 -15.99
C PRO A 132 -62.86 -3.70 -17.21
N GLU A 133 -63.68 -4.75 -17.01
CA GLU A 133 -64.21 -5.54 -18.12
C GLU A 133 -65.01 -4.64 -19.07
N LEU A 134 -64.75 -4.78 -20.37
CA LEU A 134 -65.44 -4.03 -21.42
C LEU A 134 -66.94 -4.38 -21.40
N PRO A 135 -67.84 -3.38 -21.54
CA PRO A 135 -69.27 -3.66 -21.58
C PRO A 135 -69.62 -4.55 -22.78
N GLU A 136 -70.43 -5.57 -22.54
CA GLU A 136 -70.96 -6.44 -23.60
C GLU A 136 -71.84 -5.63 -24.56
N ALA A 137 -71.69 -5.91 -25.86
CA ALA A 137 -72.35 -5.22 -26.97
C ALA A 137 -73.78 -5.70 -27.23
#